data_AF-A0A962Y866-F1
#
_entry.id   AF-A0A962Y866-F1
#
_cell.length_a   1.000
_cell.length_b   1.000
_cell.length_c   1.000
_cell.angle_alpha   90.00
_cell.angle_beta   90.00
_cell.angle_gamma   90.00
#
_symmetry.space_group_name_H-M   'P 1'
#
loop_
_entity.id
_entity.type
_entity.pdbx_description
1 polymer ?
#
loop_
_entity_poly.entity_id
_entity_poly.type
_entity_poly.pdbx_seq_one_letter_code
_entity_poly.pdbx_strand_id
1 'polypeptide(L)'
;QDAINGDEKALAMFETIRAHGAVRMGLIGDIAQAAARQHTPKVAFVAPPADYVASSGKQIRSSDIDLNVRALSMGKLHHAMMGTAAVAIGTAAAIPGTLVNLAAGGGERESVTFGHPSGTLKVGAAASKKTGEWSVDKVVMSRSARILMEGWVRIPGDAF
;
A
#
# COMPACT_ATOMS: atom_id res chain seq x y z
N GLN A 1 -5.66 4.91 13.87
CA GLN A 1 -5.64 3.48 13.45
C GLN A 1 -6.72 2.69 14.18
N ASP A 2 -7.05 3.08 15.41
CA ASP A 2 -8.02 2.39 16.28
C ASP A 2 -9.41 2.25 15.70
N ALA A 3 -9.86 3.24 14.90
CA ALA A 3 -11.12 3.19 14.18
C ALA A 3 -11.28 1.97 13.23
N ILE A 4 -10.18 1.31 12.84
CA ILE A 4 -10.21 0.06 12.05
C ILE A 4 -9.62 -1.10 12.86
N ASN A 5 -8.49 -0.88 13.54
CA ASN A 5 -7.80 -1.94 14.25
C ASN A 5 -8.56 -2.46 15.49
N GLY A 6 -9.49 -1.68 16.02
CA GLY A 6 -10.41 -2.05 17.10
C GLY A 6 -11.77 -2.58 16.61
N ASP A 7 -12.02 -2.64 15.30
CA ASP A 7 -13.26 -3.16 14.73
C ASP A 7 -13.03 -4.53 14.09
N GLU A 8 -13.34 -5.59 14.83
CA GLU A 8 -13.19 -6.97 14.34
C GLU A 8 -14.02 -7.26 13.09
N LYS A 9 -15.20 -6.63 12.93
CA LYS A 9 -16.03 -6.82 11.75
C LYS A 9 -15.37 -6.21 10.52
N ALA A 10 -14.80 -5.02 10.65
CA ALA A 10 -14.05 -4.40 9.57
C ALA A 10 -12.82 -5.24 9.18
N LEU A 11 -12.07 -5.76 10.16
CA LEU A 11 -10.90 -6.60 9.91
C LEU A 11 -11.28 -7.91 9.20
N ALA A 12 -12.35 -8.58 9.64
CA ALA A 12 -12.86 -9.77 8.99
C ALA A 12 -13.30 -9.50 7.54
N MET A 13 -14.02 -8.39 7.31
CA MET A 13 -14.43 -7.96 5.97
C MET A 13 -13.22 -7.75 5.05
N PHE A 14 -12.19 -7.04 5.50
CA PHE A 14 -10.99 -6.83 4.69
C PHE A 14 -10.26 -8.13 4.37
N GLU A 15 -10.20 -9.07 5.32
CA GLU A 15 -9.59 -10.37 5.08
C GLU A 15 -10.38 -11.20 4.07
N THR A 16 -11.71 -11.19 4.15
CA THR A 16 -12.58 -11.83 3.15
C THR A 16 -12.33 -11.24 1.75
N ILE A 17 -12.33 -9.90 1.62
CA ILE A 17 -12.04 -9.23 0.34
C ILE A 17 -10.65 -9.64 -0.18
N ARG A 18 -9.63 -9.65 0.69
CA ARG A 18 -8.26 -10.04 0.31
C ARG A 18 -8.20 -11.48 -0.19
N ALA A 19 -8.84 -12.41 0.50
CA ALA A 19 -8.83 -13.82 0.13
C ALA A 19 -9.53 -14.07 -1.22
N HIS A 20 -10.69 -13.45 -1.45
CA HIS A 20 -11.36 -13.50 -2.75
C HIS A 20 -10.53 -12.85 -3.86
N GLY A 21 -9.86 -11.73 -3.57
CA GLY A 21 -8.91 -11.11 -4.50
C GLY A 21 -7.76 -12.04 -4.85
N ALA A 22 -7.22 -12.76 -3.87
CA ALA A 22 -6.13 -13.73 -4.07
C ALA A 22 -6.54 -14.89 -5.00
N VAL A 23 -7.75 -15.43 -4.84
CA VAL A 23 -8.33 -16.43 -5.76
C VAL A 23 -8.47 -15.84 -7.16
N ARG A 24 -9.05 -14.63 -7.27
CA ARG A 24 -9.29 -13.99 -8.57
C ARG A 24 -8.00 -13.66 -9.33
N MET A 25 -6.91 -13.39 -8.60
CA MET A 25 -5.57 -13.19 -9.14
C MET A 25 -4.83 -14.51 -9.46
N GLY A 26 -5.40 -15.68 -9.13
CA GLY A 26 -4.76 -16.98 -9.32
C GLY A 26 -3.62 -17.28 -8.35
N LEU A 27 -3.53 -16.56 -7.22
CA LEU A 27 -2.46 -16.75 -6.22
C LEU A 27 -2.73 -17.92 -5.27
N ILE A 28 -3.99 -18.31 -5.13
CA ILE A 28 -4.48 -19.46 -4.36
C ILE A 28 -5.66 -20.09 -5.10
N GLY A 29 -5.89 -21.38 -4.90
CA GLY A 29 -6.99 -22.11 -5.54
C GLY A 29 -8.30 -22.07 -4.75
N ASP A 30 -8.21 -21.89 -3.43
CA ASP A 30 -9.36 -21.87 -2.52
C ASP A 30 -9.16 -20.84 -1.41
N ILE A 31 -10.25 -20.25 -0.91
CA ILE A 31 -10.24 -19.20 0.11
C ILE A 31 -9.62 -19.69 1.42
N ALA A 32 -9.79 -20.97 1.79
CA ALA A 32 -9.22 -21.51 3.03
C ALA A 32 -7.68 -21.44 3.05
N GLN A 33 -7.03 -21.43 1.87
CA GLN A 33 -5.58 -21.29 1.76
C GLN A 33 -5.08 -19.89 2.17
N ALA A 34 -5.96 -18.88 2.21
CA ALA A 34 -5.62 -17.52 2.59
C ALA A 34 -5.11 -17.42 4.05
N ALA A 35 -5.59 -18.29 4.94
CA ALA A 35 -5.17 -18.34 6.35
C ALA A 35 -3.68 -18.65 6.50
N ALA A 36 -3.14 -19.56 5.69
CA ALA A 36 -1.72 -19.89 5.66
C ALA A 36 -0.87 -18.88 4.84
N ARG A 37 -1.52 -17.95 4.12
CA ARG A 37 -0.87 -16.99 3.21
C ARG A 37 -1.27 -15.54 3.51
N GLN A 38 -0.86 -15.06 4.68
CA GLN A 38 -1.18 -13.70 5.17
C GLN A 38 -0.34 -12.58 4.54
N HIS A 39 0.81 -12.90 3.95
CA HIS A 39 1.73 -11.88 3.45
C HIS A 39 1.31 -11.30 2.08
N THR A 40 0.75 -12.11 1.17
CA THR A 40 0.36 -11.67 -0.19
C THR A 40 -0.94 -12.33 -0.65
N PRO A 41 -1.80 -11.64 -1.42
CA PRO A 41 -1.70 -10.21 -1.80
C PRO A 41 -1.97 -9.28 -0.61
N LYS A 42 -1.68 -7.99 -0.78
CA LYS A 42 -2.12 -6.94 0.16
C LYS A 42 -3.51 -6.45 -0.26
N VAL A 43 -4.27 -5.90 0.69
CA VAL A 43 -5.52 -5.19 0.43
C VAL A 43 -5.36 -3.73 0.83
N ALA A 44 -5.80 -2.83 -0.05
CA ALA A 44 -5.79 -1.40 0.17
C ALA A 44 -7.09 -0.79 -0.36
N PHE A 45 -7.53 0.28 0.28
CA PHE A 45 -8.65 1.09 -0.17
C PHE A 45 -8.18 2.52 -0.43
N VAL A 46 -8.82 3.14 -1.41
CA VAL A 46 -8.45 4.47 -1.92
C VAL A 46 -9.65 5.39 -1.93
N ALA A 47 -9.38 6.68 -1.80
CA ALA A 47 -10.38 7.74 -1.92
C ALA A 47 -9.77 8.99 -2.55
N PRO A 48 -10.59 9.88 -3.13
CA PRO A 48 -10.16 11.23 -3.51
C PRO A 48 -9.45 11.97 -2.36
N PRO A 49 -8.70 13.03 -2.67
CA PRO A 49 -8.00 13.81 -1.67
C PRO A 49 -9.01 14.45 -0.71
N ALA A 50 -8.75 14.30 0.58
CA ALA A 50 -9.60 14.79 1.66
C ALA A 50 -8.73 15.08 2.88
N ASP A 51 -9.09 16.11 3.63
CA ASP A 51 -8.40 16.54 4.83
C ASP A 51 -8.43 15.44 5.91
N TYR A 52 -7.33 15.26 6.63
CA TYR A 52 -7.29 14.38 7.81
C TYR A 52 -6.17 14.76 8.78
N VAL A 53 -6.30 14.28 10.02
CA VAL A 53 -5.24 14.37 11.03
C VAL A 53 -4.42 13.09 11.00
N ALA A 54 -3.11 13.23 10.74
CA ALA A 54 -2.17 12.12 10.78
C ALA A 54 -1.97 11.60 12.21
N SER A 55 -1.42 10.39 12.36
CA SER A 55 -1.13 9.79 13.67
C SER A 55 -0.17 10.60 14.54
N SER A 56 0.61 11.52 13.95
CA SER A 56 1.48 12.46 14.64
C SER A 56 0.77 13.73 15.13
N GLY A 57 -0.53 13.89 14.86
CA GLY A 57 -1.29 15.13 15.10
C GLY A 57 -1.16 16.18 13.98
N LYS A 58 -0.32 15.94 12.96
CA LYS A 58 -0.17 16.85 11.82
C LYS A 58 -1.45 16.87 10.97
N GLN A 59 -1.94 18.07 10.65
CA GLN A 59 -3.00 18.27 9.66
C GLN A 59 -2.44 18.02 8.26
N ILE A 60 -3.13 17.17 7.49
CA ILE A 60 -2.87 16.94 6.07
C ILE A 60 -4.05 17.50 5.30
N ARG A 61 -3.80 18.50 4.44
CA ARG A 61 -4.86 19.10 3.63
C ARG A 61 -5.02 18.31 2.35
N SER A 62 -6.25 18.28 1.83
CA SER A 62 -6.58 17.79 0.51
C SER A 62 -5.74 18.43 -0.59
N SER A 63 -5.32 19.69 -0.43
CA SER A 63 -4.38 20.37 -1.34
C SER A 63 -2.95 19.82 -1.33
N ASP A 64 -2.57 19.05 -0.30
CA ASP A 64 -1.21 18.52 -0.11
C ASP A 64 -1.04 17.09 -0.67
N ILE A 65 -2.13 16.48 -1.15
CA ILE A 65 -2.19 15.10 -1.60
C ILE A 65 -3.02 14.97 -2.88
N ASP A 66 -2.68 14.00 -3.71
CA ASP A 66 -3.46 13.61 -4.88
C ASP A 66 -4.60 12.65 -4.52
N LEU A 67 -4.42 11.83 -3.48
CA LEU A 67 -5.39 10.81 -3.04
C LEU A 67 -5.11 10.34 -1.62
N ASN A 68 -6.12 9.73 -0.99
CA ASN A 68 -5.95 9.00 0.26
C ASN A 68 -5.79 7.50 -0.02
N VAL A 69 -4.81 6.86 0.63
CA VAL A 69 -4.63 5.41 0.57
C VAL A 69 -4.44 4.83 1.97
N ARG A 70 -5.08 3.70 2.22
CA ARG A 70 -4.99 2.94 3.46
C ARG A 70 -4.81 1.47 3.11
N ALA A 71 -3.81 0.82 3.68
CA ALA A 71 -3.48 -0.57 3.36
C ALA A 71 -3.40 -1.41 4.62
N LEU A 72 -3.79 -2.68 4.50
CA LEU A 72 -3.67 -3.67 5.57
C LEU A 72 -2.47 -4.58 5.30
N SER A 73 -1.82 -5.00 6.39
CA SER A 73 -0.78 -6.02 6.38
C SER A 73 -0.92 -6.88 7.63
N MET A 74 -0.89 -8.20 7.47
CA MET A 74 -1.04 -9.16 8.58
C MET A 74 -2.30 -8.88 9.41
N GLY A 75 -3.44 -8.65 8.75
CA GLY A 75 -4.74 -8.45 9.39
C GLY A 75 -4.94 -7.11 10.11
N LYS A 76 -4.03 -6.13 10.00
CA LYS A 76 -4.17 -4.82 10.64
C LYS A 76 -3.86 -3.68 9.67
N LEU A 77 -4.44 -2.51 9.95
CA LEU A 77 -4.15 -1.27 9.25
C LEU A 77 -2.70 -0.84 9.50
N HIS A 78 -1.94 -0.71 8.41
CA HIS A 78 -0.55 -0.29 8.47
C HIS A 78 -0.43 1.17 8.93
N HIS A 79 0.54 1.49 9.79
CA HIS A 79 0.69 2.82 10.40
C HIS A 79 1.13 3.92 9.40
N ALA A 80 1.90 3.52 8.38
CA ALA A 80 2.32 4.37 7.26
C ALA A 80 1.91 3.70 5.93
N MET A 81 2.87 3.32 5.10
CA MET A 81 2.66 2.47 3.92
C MET A 81 3.83 1.51 3.71
N MET A 82 3.55 0.25 3.33
CA MET A 82 4.58 -0.72 2.97
C MET A 82 5.30 -0.27 1.69
N GLY A 83 6.64 -0.43 1.62
CA GLY A 83 7.41 0.00 0.45
C GLY A 83 6.92 -0.61 -0.86
N THR A 84 6.63 -1.91 -0.87
CA THR A 84 6.09 -2.60 -2.06
C THR A 84 4.66 -2.15 -2.41
N ALA A 85 3.84 -1.79 -1.43
CA ALA A 85 2.52 -1.21 -1.68
C ALA A 85 2.62 0.21 -2.25
N ALA A 86 3.60 1.01 -1.82
CA ALA A 86 3.89 2.30 -2.42
C ALA A 86 4.28 2.17 -3.90
N VAL A 87 5.08 1.16 -4.27
CA VAL A 87 5.37 0.82 -5.67
C VAL A 87 4.07 0.52 -6.42
N ALA A 88 3.21 -0.34 -5.88
CA ALA A 88 1.93 -0.69 -6.50
C ALA A 88 1.00 0.52 -6.68
N ILE A 89 0.96 1.44 -5.70
CA ILE A 89 0.20 2.69 -5.78
C ILE A 89 0.74 3.58 -6.90
N GLY A 90 2.05 3.79 -6.96
CA GLY A 90 2.67 4.60 -8.01
C GLY A 90 2.40 4.04 -9.40
N THR A 91 2.62 2.73 -9.58
CA THR A 91 2.32 2.02 -10.83
C THR A 91 0.86 2.13 -11.22
N ALA A 92 -0.08 1.85 -10.29
CA ALA A 92 -1.50 1.92 -10.59
C ALA A 92 -1.94 3.35 -10.93
N ALA A 93 -1.41 4.35 -10.22
CA ALA A 93 -1.68 5.76 -10.51
C ALA A 93 -1.21 6.19 -11.90
N ALA A 94 -0.10 5.61 -12.40
CA ALA A 94 0.44 5.90 -13.73
C ALA A 94 -0.31 5.19 -14.88
N ILE A 95 -1.20 4.25 -14.58
CA ILE A 95 -2.02 3.54 -15.57
C ILE A 95 -3.42 4.17 -15.60
N PRO A 96 -3.81 4.89 -16.68
CA PRO A 96 -5.13 5.49 -16.78
C PRO A 96 -6.25 4.47 -16.64
N GLY A 97 -7.24 4.78 -15.80
CA GLY A 97 -8.43 3.95 -15.60
C GLY A 97 -8.35 2.93 -14.45
N THR A 98 -7.21 2.76 -13.78
CA THR A 98 -7.20 2.02 -12.51
C THR A 98 -7.95 2.79 -11.43
N LEU A 99 -8.44 2.10 -10.39
CA LEU A 99 -9.11 2.77 -9.25
C LEU A 99 -8.20 3.77 -8.54
N VAL A 100 -6.88 3.51 -8.50
CA VAL A 100 -5.90 4.44 -7.90
C VAL A 100 -5.76 5.69 -8.77
N ASN A 101 -5.65 5.53 -10.08
CA ASN A 101 -5.59 6.64 -11.03
C ASN A 101 -6.85 7.50 -10.97
N LEU A 102 -8.04 6.88 -10.95
CA LEU A 102 -9.32 7.57 -10.84
C LEU A 102 -9.46 8.34 -9.52
N ALA A 103 -9.07 7.72 -8.39
CA ALA A 103 -9.08 8.38 -7.09
C ALA A 103 -8.13 9.60 -7.05
N ALA A 104 -7.04 9.57 -7.82
CA ALA A 104 -6.12 10.69 -7.95
C ALA A 104 -6.66 11.81 -8.87
N GLY A 105 -7.77 11.60 -9.58
CA GLY A 105 -8.35 12.56 -10.54
C GLY A 105 -8.22 12.15 -12.01
N GLY A 106 -7.73 10.94 -12.29
CA GLY A 106 -7.61 10.38 -13.64
C GLY A 106 -6.43 10.92 -14.44
N GLY A 107 -6.45 10.61 -15.75
CA GLY A 107 -5.47 11.09 -16.73
C GLY A 107 -4.11 10.39 -16.66
N GLU A 108 -3.15 10.91 -17.42
CA GLU A 108 -1.75 10.49 -17.31
C GLU A 108 -1.10 11.11 -16.07
N ARG A 109 -0.36 10.30 -15.30
CA ARG A 109 0.30 10.74 -14.07
C ARG A 109 1.67 10.11 -13.92
N GLU A 110 2.71 10.93 -13.91
CA GLU A 110 4.09 10.47 -13.68
C GLU A 110 4.42 10.30 -12.20
N SER A 111 3.68 10.99 -11.31
CA SER A 111 3.80 10.84 -9.87
C SER A 111 2.51 11.19 -9.14
N VAL A 112 2.37 10.64 -7.94
CA VAL A 112 1.32 11.00 -6.99
C VAL A 112 1.90 11.13 -5.59
N THR A 113 1.38 12.09 -4.84
CA THR A 113 1.58 12.23 -3.39
C THR A 113 0.34 11.71 -2.70
N PHE A 114 0.40 10.53 -2.09
CA PHE A 114 -0.76 9.97 -1.39
C PHE A 114 -0.67 10.21 0.11
N GLY A 115 -1.82 10.46 0.74
CA GLY A 115 -1.98 10.49 2.19
C GLY A 115 -2.11 9.07 2.74
N HIS A 116 -1.29 8.72 3.72
CA HIS A 116 -1.36 7.51 4.56
C HIS A 116 -1.54 7.90 6.05
N PRO A 117 -1.83 6.96 6.98
CA PRO A 117 -2.23 7.33 8.35
C PRO A 117 -1.24 8.23 9.10
N SER A 118 0.06 8.06 8.89
CA SER A 118 1.10 8.88 9.53
C SER A 118 1.57 10.12 8.76
N GLY A 119 1.05 10.41 7.57
CA GLY A 119 1.52 11.53 6.75
C GLY A 119 1.38 11.27 5.25
N THR A 120 2.29 11.81 4.45
CA THR A 120 2.22 11.69 2.99
C THR A 120 3.46 11.00 2.42
N LEU A 121 3.30 10.38 1.25
CA LEU A 121 4.41 9.78 0.50
C LEU A 121 4.26 10.07 -0.98
N LYS A 122 5.30 10.66 -1.59
CA LYS A 122 5.40 10.87 -3.04
C LYS A 122 6.05 9.66 -3.70
N VAL A 123 5.38 9.12 -4.72
CA VAL A 123 5.88 8.02 -5.55
C VAL A 123 5.69 8.38 -7.02
N GLY A 124 6.69 8.08 -7.84
CA GLY A 124 6.63 8.23 -9.29
C GLY A 124 6.64 6.87 -9.99
N ALA A 125 5.99 6.77 -11.13
CA ALA A 125 6.08 5.61 -12.01
C ALA A 125 5.99 6.04 -13.48
N ALA A 126 6.76 5.37 -14.33
CA ALA A 126 6.66 5.46 -15.77
C ALA A 126 6.11 4.13 -16.29
N ALA A 127 4.89 4.16 -16.82
CA ALA A 127 4.23 3.03 -17.42
C ALA A 127 3.85 3.35 -18.86
N SER A 128 4.10 2.40 -19.76
CA SER A 128 3.79 2.53 -21.19
C SER A 128 3.04 1.29 -21.66
N LYS A 129 2.09 1.47 -22.57
CA LYS A 129 1.36 0.34 -23.16
C LYS A 129 2.07 -0.11 -24.44
N LYS A 130 2.72 -1.27 -24.39
CA LYS A 130 3.45 -1.88 -25.51
C LYS A 130 2.66 -3.11 -25.97
N THR A 131 2.32 -3.17 -27.26
CA THR A 131 1.60 -4.32 -27.86
C THR A 131 0.33 -4.76 -27.12
N GLY A 132 -0.42 -3.80 -26.56
CA GLY A 132 -1.66 -4.08 -25.81
C GLY A 132 -1.47 -4.37 -24.32
N GLU A 133 -0.24 -4.56 -23.85
CA GLU A 133 0.11 -4.86 -22.48
C GLU A 133 0.80 -3.67 -21.79
N TRP A 134 0.62 -3.55 -20.48
CA TRP A 134 1.28 -2.51 -19.70
C TRP A 134 2.68 -2.95 -19.28
N SER A 135 3.68 -2.14 -19.61
CA SER A 135 5.06 -2.26 -19.15
C SER A 135 5.37 -1.11 -18.21
N VAL A 136 5.95 -1.41 -17.05
CA VAL A 136 6.41 -0.39 -16.08
C VAL A 136 7.92 -0.28 -16.21
N ASP A 137 8.38 0.81 -16.82
CA ASP A 137 9.80 1.01 -17.12
C ASP A 137 10.57 1.48 -15.87
N LYS A 138 9.91 2.20 -14.96
CA LYS A 138 10.52 2.72 -13.73
C LYS A 138 9.50 3.00 -12.64
N VAL A 139 9.88 2.78 -11.37
CA VAL A 139 9.17 3.31 -10.20
C VAL A 139 10.19 3.98 -9.27
N VAL A 140 9.87 5.18 -8.77
CA VAL A 140 10.78 6.02 -7.99
C VAL A 140 10.13 6.42 -6.68
N MET A 141 10.87 6.32 -5.58
CA MET A 141 10.49 6.86 -4.28
C MET A 141 11.72 7.39 -3.54
N SER A 142 11.51 8.38 -2.67
CA SER A 142 12.55 8.88 -1.79
C SER A 142 12.46 8.22 -0.41
N ARG A 143 13.59 7.76 0.11
CA ARG A 143 13.74 7.17 1.45
C ARG A 143 15.04 7.67 2.09
N SER A 144 15.16 7.53 3.40
CA SER A 144 16.38 7.80 4.17
C SER A 144 16.81 6.55 4.92
N ALA A 145 18.12 6.39 5.15
CA ALA A 145 18.68 5.33 5.97
C ALA A 145 19.72 5.92 6.94
N ARG A 146 19.84 5.32 8.13
CA ARG A 146 20.89 5.64 9.12
C ARG A 146 21.30 4.37 9.86
N ILE A 147 22.55 4.29 10.27
CA ILE A 147 23.01 3.25 11.21
C ILE A 147 22.42 3.56 12.59
N LEU A 148 21.90 2.52 13.26
CA LEU A 148 21.42 2.59 14.65
C LEU A 148 22.40 1.93 15.62
N MET A 149 22.99 0.81 15.22
CA MET A 149 23.99 0.07 15.99
C MET A 149 24.93 -0.65 15.02
N GLU A 150 26.21 -0.69 15.37
CA GLU A 150 27.25 -1.48 14.71
C GLU A 150 27.91 -2.38 15.78
N GLY A 151 28.09 -3.67 15.47
CA GLY A 151 28.63 -4.64 16.41
C GLY A 151 28.24 -6.08 16.05
N TRP A 152 28.19 -6.96 17.04
CA TRP A 152 27.89 -8.38 16.87
C TRP A 152 26.61 -8.78 17.58
N VAL A 153 25.67 -9.37 16.84
CA VAL A 153 24.54 -10.11 17.43
C VAL A 153 25.06 -11.47 17.92
N ARG A 154 24.64 -11.89 19.12
CA ARG A 154 24.99 -13.21 19.68
C ARG A 154 23.76 -14.10 19.70
N ILE A 155 23.96 -15.39 19.45
CA ILE A 155 22.94 -16.45 19.50
C ILE A 155 23.47 -17.67 20.26
N PRO A 156 22.61 -18.59 20.74
CA PRO A 156 23.04 -19.87 21.31
C PRO A 156 23.86 -20.69 20.31
N GLY A 157 24.85 -21.45 20.82
CA GLY A 157 25.79 -22.20 19.99
C GLY A 157 25.20 -23.44 19.30
N ASP A 158 24.00 -23.85 19.68
CA ASP A 158 23.25 -25.01 19.19
C ASP A 158 22.05 -24.63 18.31
N ALA A 159 21.92 -23.35 17.94
CA ALA A 159 20.82 -22.84 17.14
C ALA A 159 20.95 -23.12 15.62
N PHE A 160 22.08 -23.69 15.18
CA PHE A 160 22.38 -24.05 13.80
C PHE A 160 23.32 -25.27 13.73
#